data_AF-A0A7J3EH45-F1
#
_entry.id   AF-A0A7J3EH45-F1
#
_cell.length_a   1.000
_cell.length_b   1.000
_cell.length_c   1.000
_cell.angle_alpha   90.00
_cell.angle_beta   90.00
_cell.angle_gamma   90.00
#
_symmetry.space_group_name_H-M   'P 1'
#
loop_
_entity.id
_entity.type
_entity.pdbx_description
1 polymer ?
#
loop_
_entity_poly.entity_id
_entity_poly.type
_entity_poly.pdbx_seq_one_letter_code
_entity_poly.pdbx_strand_id
1 'polypeptide(L)'
;MSVKSLVKALHNIIMEAIVFTSGVRLAEVDSSAAVSLAGECVKLVSEAITQLMNTAEKDEYVEKALRELENSRELFKSVVTGERSTDIVRRCVSYGVEGRNIFILDLAHSYVHKAIELLKKSKNCNMYRDVLDVLTIARRESAPATLYRLAYEMHRKTTFEK
;
A
#
# COMPACT_ATOMS: atom_id res chain seq x y z
N MET A 1 18.35 -9.23 -11.80
CA MET A 1 17.47 -8.77 -10.70
C MET A 1 18.34 -8.24 -9.56
N SER A 2 18.21 -6.98 -9.16
CA SER A 2 18.75 -6.60 -7.84
C SER A 2 17.72 -6.99 -6.80
N VAL A 3 17.96 -8.07 -6.08
CA VAL A 3 17.14 -8.50 -4.92
C VAL A 3 16.84 -7.30 -4.00
N LYS A 4 17.77 -6.34 -3.92
CA LYS A 4 17.64 -5.12 -3.13
C LYS A 4 16.47 -4.23 -3.55
N SER A 5 16.12 -4.12 -4.84
CA SER A 5 14.99 -3.28 -5.28
C SER A 5 13.66 -3.89 -4.86
N LEU A 6 13.48 -5.19 -5.01
CA LEU A 6 12.26 -5.88 -4.57
C LEU A 6 12.09 -5.83 -3.05
N VAL A 7 13.19 -6.02 -2.29
CA VAL A 7 13.18 -5.87 -0.83
C VAL A 7 12.70 -4.48 -0.44
N LYS A 8 13.26 -3.42 -1.03
CA LYS A 8 12.87 -2.04 -0.74
C LYS A 8 11.40 -1.76 -1.11
N ALA A 9 10.92 -2.31 -2.22
CA ALA A 9 9.52 -2.20 -2.60
C ALA A 9 8.60 -2.79 -1.53
N LEU A 10 8.88 -4.03 -1.10
CA LEU A 10 8.11 -4.72 -0.07
C LEU A 10 8.18 -3.99 1.27
N HIS A 11 9.35 -3.49 1.66
CA HIS A 11 9.51 -2.67 2.86
C HIS A 11 8.54 -1.47 2.85
N ASN A 12 8.50 -0.72 1.75
CA ASN A 12 7.65 0.46 1.65
C ASN A 12 6.16 0.12 1.63
N ILE A 13 5.77 -1.01 1.02
CA ILE A 13 4.39 -1.53 1.07
C ILE A 13 4.00 -1.91 2.50
N ILE A 14 4.90 -2.58 3.25
CA ILE A 14 4.66 -2.93 4.66
C ILE A 14 4.52 -1.67 5.52
N MET A 15 5.42 -0.70 5.32
CA MET A 15 5.39 0.56 6.05
C MET A 15 4.11 1.35 5.77
N GLU A 16 3.63 1.36 4.52
CA GLU A 16 2.34 1.97 4.19
C GLU A 16 1.22 1.36 5.03
N ALA A 17 1.15 0.04 5.11
CA ALA A 17 0.07 -0.62 5.83
C ALA A 17 0.13 -0.38 7.35
N ILE A 18 1.33 -0.29 7.92
CA ILE A 18 1.54 0.09 9.33
C ILE A 18 1.07 1.53 9.57
N VAL A 19 1.50 2.46 8.71
CA VAL A 19 1.15 3.89 8.83
C VAL A 19 -0.36 4.07 8.67
N PHE A 20 -0.95 3.46 7.64
CA PHE A 20 -2.38 3.51 7.37
C PHE A 20 -3.20 3.05 8.58
N THR A 21 -2.93 1.85 9.08
CA THR A 21 -3.70 1.28 10.19
C THR A 21 -3.50 2.00 11.52
N SER A 22 -2.34 2.62 11.73
CA SER A 22 -2.09 3.43 12.92
C SER A 22 -2.78 4.79 12.85
N GLY A 23 -2.92 5.37 11.66
CA GLY A 23 -3.45 6.73 11.45
C GLY A 23 -4.95 6.80 11.15
N VAL A 24 -5.57 5.74 10.62
CA VAL A 24 -6.94 5.80 10.07
C VAL A 24 -7.99 6.24 11.10
N ARG A 25 -7.89 5.81 12.36
CA ARG A 25 -8.83 6.22 13.42
C ARG A 25 -8.79 7.72 13.73
N LEU A 26 -7.61 8.34 13.63
CA LEU A 26 -7.49 9.78 13.82
C LEU A 26 -8.01 10.52 12.58
N ALA A 27 -7.72 9.99 11.39
CA ALA A 27 -8.26 10.51 10.14
C ALA A 27 -9.80 10.47 10.08
N GLU A 28 -10.45 9.55 10.79
CA GLU A 28 -11.92 9.44 10.84
C GLU A 28 -12.60 10.64 11.49
N VAL A 29 -11.91 11.32 12.40
CA VAL A 29 -12.45 12.42 13.20
C VAL A 29 -11.78 13.76 12.93
N ASP A 30 -10.66 13.77 12.19
CA ASP A 30 -9.90 14.98 11.85
C ASP A 30 -9.43 14.95 10.39
N SER A 31 -9.96 15.87 9.60
CA SER A 31 -9.62 16.04 8.18
C SER A 31 -8.14 16.38 7.96
N SER A 32 -7.51 17.11 8.89
CA SER A 32 -6.08 17.42 8.78
C SER A 32 -5.22 16.15 8.96
N ALA A 33 -5.61 15.27 9.89
CA ALA A 33 -4.99 13.97 10.06
C ALA A 33 -5.19 13.06 8.84
N ALA A 34 -6.35 13.13 8.17
CA ALA A 34 -6.59 12.41 6.92
C ALA A 34 -5.63 12.86 5.80
N VAL A 35 -5.41 14.17 5.66
CA VAL A 35 -4.46 14.74 4.69
C VAL A 35 -3.02 14.33 5.02
N SER A 36 -2.61 14.42 6.29
CA SER A 36 -1.27 13.99 6.72
C SER A 36 -1.04 12.50 6.48
N LEU A 37 -2.01 11.66 6.81
CA LEU A 37 -1.96 10.22 6.57
C LEU A 37 -1.81 9.92 5.07
N ALA A 38 -2.64 10.56 4.24
CA ALA A 38 -2.56 10.42 2.79
C ALA A 38 -1.17 10.82 2.27
N GLY A 39 -0.59 11.91 2.78
CA GLY A 39 0.74 12.39 2.38
C GLY A 39 1.84 11.36 2.61
N GLU A 40 1.86 10.74 3.79
CA GLU A 40 2.83 9.68 4.10
C GLU A 40 2.60 8.43 3.23
N CYS A 41 1.35 8.02 3.03
CA CYS A 41 1.02 6.91 2.14
C CYS A 41 1.43 7.19 0.68
N VAL A 42 1.24 8.42 0.17
CA VAL A 42 1.72 8.82 -1.18
C VAL A 42 3.22 8.59 -1.30
N LYS A 43 4.00 9.02 -0.31
CA LYS A 43 5.46 8.88 -0.32
C LYS A 43 5.87 7.40 -0.38
N LEU A 44 5.33 6.59 0.54
CA LEU A 44 5.66 5.17 0.64
C LEU A 44 5.27 4.39 -0.62
N VAL A 45 4.05 4.61 -1.15
CA VAL A 45 3.59 3.97 -2.38
C VAL A 45 4.41 4.43 -3.59
N SER A 46 4.76 5.72 -3.68
CA SER A 46 5.59 6.24 -4.77
C SER A 46 6.97 5.60 -4.79
N GLU A 47 7.60 5.49 -3.62
CA GLU A 47 8.89 4.82 -3.51
C GLU A 47 8.76 3.33 -3.86
N ALA A 48 7.71 2.64 -3.41
CA ALA A 48 7.47 1.24 -3.78
C ALA A 48 7.33 1.06 -5.30
N ILE A 49 6.58 1.94 -5.97
CA ILE A 49 6.46 1.97 -7.44
C ILE A 49 7.83 2.13 -8.09
N THR A 50 8.62 3.13 -7.68
CA THR A 50 9.96 3.36 -8.23
C THR A 50 10.85 2.12 -8.08
N GLN A 51 10.83 1.47 -6.91
CA GLN A 51 11.62 0.27 -6.67
C GLN A 51 11.17 -0.91 -7.53
N LEU A 52 9.86 -1.13 -7.69
CA LEU A 52 9.31 -2.16 -8.57
C LEU A 52 9.60 -1.87 -10.06
N MET A 53 9.50 -0.61 -10.49
CA MET A 53 9.82 -0.17 -11.85
C MET A 53 11.29 -0.44 -12.22
N ASN A 54 12.19 -0.26 -11.26
CA ASN A 54 13.62 -0.53 -11.42
C ASN A 54 13.96 -2.03 -11.43
N THR A 55 12.96 -2.92 -11.38
CA THR A 55 13.16 -4.36 -11.54
C THR A 55 13.36 -4.69 -13.03
N ALA A 56 14.49 -5.34 -13.34
CA ALA A 56 14.93 -5.66 -14.70
C ALA A 56 14.00 -6.64 -15.44
N GLU A 57 13.29 -7.51 -14.71
CA GLU A 57 12.37 -8.49 -15.28
C GLU A 57 11.04 -8.41 -14.52
N LYS A 58 9.99 -7.98 -15.22
CA LYS A 58 8.64 -7.86 -14.67
C LYS A 58 7.80 -8.97 -15.27
N ASP A 59 7.29 -9.86 -14.44
CA ASP A 59 6.23 -10.76 -14.89
C ASP A 59 4.88 -10.00 -14.91
N GLU A 60 3.88 -10.62 -15.51
CA GLU A 60 2.54 -10.02 -15.63
C GLU A 60 1.93 -9.62 -14.27
N TYR A 61 2.31 -10.30 -13.19
CA TYR A 61 1.79 -10.03 -11.85
C TYR A 61 2.44 -8.79 -11.24
N VAL A 62 3.75 -8.60 -11.45
CA VAL A 62 4.45 -7.36 -11.08
C VAL A 62 3.89 -6.16 -11.84
N GLU A 63 3.61 -6.30 -13.15
CA GLU A 63 2.99 -5.22 -13.92
C GLU A 63 1.57 -4.89 -13.45
N LYS A 64 0.76 -5.91 -13.15
CA LYS A 64 -0.57 -5.70 -12.56
C LYS A 64 -0.45 -5.02 -11.20
N ALA A 65 0.49 -5.45 -10.34
CA ALA A 65 0.71 -4.84 -9.03
C ALA A 65 1.11 -3.37 -9.14
N LEU A 66 1.97 -3.02 -10.10
CA LEU A 66 2.34 -1.63 -10.39
C LEU A 66 1.11 -0.77 -10.72
N ARG A 67 0.20 -1.26 -11.58
CA ARG A 67 -1.04 -0.54 -11.90
C ARG A 67 -1.95 -0.34 -10.69
N GLU A 68 -2.08 -1.34 -9.82
CA GLU A 68 -2.85 -1.19 -8.58
C GLU A 68 -2.20 -0.19 -7.62
N LEU A 69 -0.86 -0.17 -7.50
CA LEU A 69 -0.15 0.82 -6.69
C LEU A 69 -0.27 2.23 -7.28
N GLU A 70 -0.27 2.39 -8.59
CA GLU A 70 -0.53 3.68 -9.24
C GLU A 70 -1.94 4.19 -8.94
N ASN A 71 -2.96 3.33 -9.03
CA ASN A 71 -4.33 3.67 -8.64
C ASN A 71 -4.40 4.10 -7.17
N SER A 72 -3.75 3.36 -6.28
CA SER A 72 -3.64 3.71 -4.86
C SER A 72 -3.00 5.09 -4.65
N ARG A 73 -1.86 5.34 -5.30
CA ARG A 73 -1.14 6.62 -5.21
C ARG A 73 -2.00 7.79 -5.66
N GLU A 74 -2.71 7.67 -6.77
CA GLU A 74 -3.56 8.75 -7.27
C GLU A 74 -4.76 9.01 -6.36
N LEU A 75 -5.32 7.97 -5.74
CA LEU A 75 -6.35 8.14 -4.72
C LEU A 75 -5.81 8.88 -3.49
N PHE A 76 -4.66 8.49 -2.95
CA PHE A 76 -4.04 9.20 -1.83
C PHE A 76 -3.72 10.66 -2.18
N LYS A 77 -3.17 10.93 -3.38
CA LYS A 77 -2.93 12.30 -3.86
C LYS A 77 -4.20 13.13 -3.90
N SER A 78 -5.33 12.55 -4.32
CA SER A 78 -6.60 13.28 -4.35
C SER A 78 -7.07 13.76 -2.98
N VAL A 79 -6.73 13.03 -1.91
CA VAL A 79 -6.97 13.46 -0.53
C VAL A 79 -6.04 14.61 -0.15
N VAL A 80 -4.76 14.52 -0.53
CA VAL A 80 -3.76 15.55 -0.24
C VAL A 80 -4.06 16.88 -0.93
N THR A 81 -4.37 16.85 -2.23
CA THR A 81 -4.58 18.06 -3.03
C THR A 81 -6.02 18.56 -2.97
N GLY A 82 -6.97 17.72 -2.54
CA GLY A 82 -8.41 17.96 -2.68
C GLY A 82 -8.92 17.89 -4.13
N GLU A 83 -8.02 17.65 -5.10
CA GLU A 83 -8.36 17.60 -6.53
C GLU A 83 -8.80 16.22 -6.97
N ARG A 84 -9.86 16.17 -7.78
CA ARG A 84 -10.44 14.92 -8.30
C ARG A 84 -9.99 14.66 -9.72
N SER A 85 -8.72 14.31 -9.85
CA SER A 85 -8.05 14.18 -11.15
C SER A 85 -8.34 12.87 -11.88
N THR A 86 -8.83 11.82 -11.21
CA THR A 86 -9.05 10.49 -11.83
C THR A 86 -10.52 10.07 -11.90
N ASP A 87 -10.87 9.31 -12.94
CA ASP A 87 -12.22 8.75 -13.12
C ASP A 87 -12.62 7.81 -11.97
N ILE A 88 -11.64 7.18 -11.32
CA ILE A 88 -11.85 6.34 -10.12
C ILE A 88 -12.36 7.23 -8.98
N VAL A 89 -11.71 8.37 -8.70
CA VAL A 89 -12.15 9.32 -7.66
C VAL A 89 -13.52 9.90 -7.98
N ARG A 90 -13.81 10.18 -9.27
CA ARG A 90 -15.12 10.71 -9.70
C ARG A 90 -16.28 9.73 -9.50
N ARG A 91 -16.03 8.42 -9.61
CA ARG A 91 -17.03 7.38 -9.38
C ARG A 91 -17.32 7.12 -7.90
N CYS A 92 -16.49 7.61 -6.99
CA CYS A 92 -16.62 7.41 -5.55
C CYS A 92 -17.60 8.40 -4.85
N VAL A 93 -18.43 9.12 -5.61
CA VAL A 93 -19.20 10.25 -5.09
C VAL A 93 -20.61 9.83 -4.67
N SER A 94 -20.78 9.53 -3.37
CA SER A 94 -22.10 9.48 -2.71
C SER A 94 -22.11 9.96 -1.25
N TYR A 95 -20.94 10.20 -0.65
CA TYR A 95 -20.81 10.60 0.76
C TYR A 95 -20.33 12.06 0.87
N GLY A 96 -20.80 12.79 1.90
CA GLY A 96 -20.38 14.18 2.22
C GLY A 96 -18.86 14.32 2.42
N VAL A 97 -18.34 15.54 2.52
CA VAL A 97 -16.88 15.84 2.38
C VAL A 97 -15.99 15.07 3.38
N GLU A 98 -16.39 14.94 4.64
CA GLU A 98 -15.60 14.23 5.68
C GLU A 98 -15.66 12.70 5.52
N GLY A 99 -16.85 12.12 5.37
CA GLY A 99 -17.02 10.70 5.08
C GLY A 99 -16.41 10.27 3.73
N ARG A 100 -16.16 11.24 2.84
CA ARG A 100 -15.53 11.04 1.54
C ARG A 100 -14.03 10.85 1.62
N ASN A 101 -13.31 11.57 2.49
CA ASN A 101 -11.86 11.40 2.62
C ASN A 101 -11.51 10.02 3.19
N ILE A 102 -12.24 9.57 4.21
CA ILE A 102 -12.04 8.23 4.78
C ILE A 102 -12.38 7.14 3.78
N PHE A 103 -13.46 7.30 3.03
CA PHE A 103 -13.79 6.36 1.97
C PHE A 103 -12.69 6.27 0.90
N ILE A 104 -12.12 7.41 0.49
CA ILE A 104 -11.02 7.43 -0.49
C ILE A 104 -9.77 6.79 0.10
N LEU A 105 -9.45 7.05 1.37
CA LEU A 105 -8.33 6.45 2.09
C LEU A 105 -8.46 4.91 2.15
N ASP A 106 -9.62 4.41 2.57
CA ASP A 106 -9.88 2.96 2.63
C ASP A 106 -9.82 2.33 1.23
N LEU A 107 -10.38 3.00 0.22
CA LEU A 107 -10.28 2.54 -1.16
C LEU A 107 -8.82 2.53 -1.65
N ALA A 108 -8.03 3.56 -1.38
CA ALA A 108 -6.62 3.64 -1.75
C ALA A 108 -5.82 2.51 -1.10
N HIS A 109 -6.04 2.26 0.18
CA HIS A 109 -5.42 1.16 0.91
C HIS A 109 -5.87 -0.20 0.35
N SER A 110 -7.13 -0.32 -0.08
CA SER A 110 -7.64 -1.53 -0.74
C SER A 110 -6.86 -1.91 -2.00
N TYR A 111 -6.39 -0.90 -2.75
CA TYR A 111 -5.57 -1.07 -3.94
C TYR A 111 -4.13 -1.52 -3.61
N VAL A 112 -3.55 -1.03 -2.50
CA VAL A 112 -2.26 -1.55 -2.00
C VAL A 112 -2.35 -3.04 -1.73
N HIS A 113 -3.43 -3.48 -1.09
CA HIS A 113 -3.67 -4.90 -0.83
C HIS A 113 -3.90 -5.74 -2.08
N LYS A 114 -4.57 -5.20 -3.10
CA LYS A 114 -4.65 -5.88 -4.40
C LYS A 114 -3.27 -6.07 -5.01
N ALA A 115 -2.38 -5.08 -4.88
CA ALA A 115 -0.99 -5.20 -5.31
C ALA A 115 -0.25 -6.31 -4.54
N ILE A 116 -0.45 -6.42 -3.23
CA ILE A 116 0.13 -7.49 -2.39
C ILE A 116 -0.32 -8.88 -2.88
N GLU A 117 -1.62 -9.08 -3.14
CA GLU A 117 -2.17 -10.33 -3.68
C GLU A 117 -1.58 -10.69 -5.05
N LEU A 118 -1.29 -9.68 -5.89
CA LEU A 118 -0.67 -9.88 -7.18
C LEU A 118 0.81 -10.22 -7.03
N LEU A 119 1.56 -9.49 -6.20
CA LEU A 119 2.97 -9.78 -5.91
C LEU A 119 3.14 -11.19 -5.36
N LYS A 120 2.23 -11.69 -4.53
CA LYS A 120 2.24 -13.08 -4.04
C LYS A 120 2.20 -14.14 -5.15
N LYS A 121 1.57 -13.83 -6.29
CA LYS A 121 1.49 -14.72 -7.45
C LYS A 121 2.71 -14.61 -8.37
N SER A 122 3.53 -13.57 -8.20
CA SER A 122 4.75 -13.38 -8.98
C SER A 122 5.82 -14.40 -8.61
N LYS A 123 6.45 -14.99 -9.63
CA LYS A 123 7.60 -15.89 -9.44
C LYS A 123 8.79 -15.15 -8.83
N ASN A 124 8.90 -13.85 -9.11
CA ASN A 124 9.97 -13.00 -8.61
C ASN A 124 9.86 -12.75 -7.09
N CYS A 125 8.67 -12.94 -6.53
CA CYS A 125 8.39 -12.71 -5.11
C CYS A 125 8.30 -14.01 -4.28
N ASN A 126 8.60 -15.18 -4.86
CA ASN A 126 8.48 -16.47 -4.16
C ASN A 126 9.22 -16.52 -2.82
N MET A 127 10.40 -15.89 -2.74
CA MET A 127 11.20 -15.86 -1.51
C MET A 127 10.60 -14.99 -0.39
N TYR A 128 9.55 -14.22 -0.68
CA TYR A 128 8.84 -13.36 0.27
C TYR A 128 7.38 -13.80 0.46
N ARG A 129 7.03 -15.01 0.01
CA ARG A 129 5.65 -15.51 0.06
C ARG A 129 5.07 -15.46 1.47
N ASP A 130 5.84 -15.88 2.48
CA ASP A 130 5.39 -15.88 3.87
C ASP A 130 5.09 -14.46 4.40
N VAL A 131 5.91 -13.48 4.02
CA VAL A 131 5.66 -12.07 4.36
C VAL A 131 4.38 -11.56 3.69
N LEU A 132 4.20 -11.88 2.41
CA LEU A 132 3.02 -11.49 1.64
C LEU A 132 1.74 -12.17 2.18
N ASP A 133 1.84 -13.42 2.65
CA ASP A 133 0.73 -14.15 3.27
C ASP A 133 0.29 -13.48 4.58
N VAL A 134 1.23 -13.05 5.43
CA VAL A 134 0.90 -12.31 6.65
C VAL A 134 0.21 -10.98 6.32
N LEU A 135 0.68 -10.27 5.29
CA LEU A 135 0.05 -9.01 4.86
C LEU A 135 -1.38 -9.22 4.33
N THR A 136 -1.61 -10.28 3.55
CA THR A 136 -2.95 -10.67 3.09
C THR A 136 -3.90 -10.96 4.26
N ILE A 137 -3.42 -11.67 5.28
CA ILE A 137 -4.22 -12.03 6.46
C ILE A 137 -4.50 -10.77 7.30
N ALA A 138 -3.52 -9.88 7.45
CA ALA A 138 -3.65 -8.65 8.23
C ALA A 138 -4.86 -7.79 7.82
N ARG A 139 -5.24 -7.77 6.54
CA ARG A 139 -6.44 -7.06 6.07
C ARG A 139 -7.75 -7.65 6.58
N ARG A 140 -7.82 -8.97 6.74
CA ARG A 140 -9.07 -9.71 7.01
C ARG A 140 -9.37 -9.85 8.50
N GLU A 141 -8.36 -9.71 9.34
CA GLU A 141 -8.41 -9.94 10.78
C GLU A 141 -8.72 -8.66 11.58
N SER A 142 -9.31 -8.82 12.76
CA SER A 142 -9.71 -7.72 13.67
C SER A 142 -8.52 -7.03 14.36
N ALA A 143 -7.31 -7.59 14.24
CA ALA A 143 -6.06 -7.07 14.83
C ALA A 143 -4.96 -6.80 13.79
N PRO A 144 -5.21 -5.94 12.78
CA PRO A 144 -4.32 -5.73 11.64
C PRO A 144 -2.92 -5.25 12.02
N ALA A 145 -2.81 -4.37 13.02
CA ALA A 145 -1.55 -3.74 13.41
C ALA A 145 -0.49 -4.73 13.93
N THR A 146 -0.89 -5.78 14.66
CA THR A 146 0.01 -6.82 15.16
C THR A 146 0.57 -7.65 14.01
N LEU A 147 -0.25 -7.96 13.00
CA LEU A 147 0.15 -8.73 11.84
C LEU A 147 1.04 -7.92 10.89
N TYR A 148 0.77 -6.63 10.70
CA TYR A 148 1.70 -5.78 9.92
C TYR A 148 3.07 -5.65 10.60
N ARG A 149 3.11 -5.57 11.94
CA ARG A 149 4.37 -5.56 12.70
C ARG A 149 5.12 -6.90 12.54
N LEU A 150 4.41 -8.02 12.59
CA LEU A 150 4.99 -9.33 12.32
C LEU A 150 5.57 -9.42 10.90
N ALA A 151 4.83 -8.95 9.88
CA ALA A 151 5.31 -8.91 8.51
C ALA A 151 6.60 -8.08 8.37
N TYR A 152 6.69 -6.93 9.05
CA TYR A 152 7.90 -6.11 9.12
C TYR A 152 9.08 -6.86 9.75
N GLU A 153 8.86 -7.53 10.89
CA GLU A 153 9.90 -8.29 11.58
C GLU A 153 10.40 -9.48 10.75
N MET A 154 9.50 -10.20 10.09
CA MET A 154 9.84 -11.27 9.16
C MET A 154 10.66 -10.75 7.99
N HIS A 155 10.18 -9.69 7.34
CA HIS A 155 10.90 -9.03 6.25
C HIS A 155 12.31 -8.59 6.65
N ARG A 156 12.46 -8.04 7.87
CA ARG A 156 13.75 -7.66 8.43
C ARG A 156 14.67 -8.89 8.56
N LYS A 157 14.22 -9.97 9.21
CA LYS A 157 15.03 -11.19 9.38
C LYS A 157 15.47 -11.80 8.05
N THR A 158 14.57 -11.91 7.08
CA THR A 158 14.88 -12.44 5.73
C THR A 158 15.93 -11.59 4.98
N THR A 159 16.06 -10.32 5.34
CA THR A 159 17.02 -9.39 4.71
C THR A 159 18.41 -9.41 5.39
N PHE A 160 18.49 -9.73 6.69
CA PHE A 160 19.72 -9.67 7.48
C PHE A 160 20.40 -11.03 7.74
N GLU A 161 19.77 -12.16 7.38
CA GLU A 161 20.38 -13.50 7.42
C GLU A 161 21.07 -13.88 6.09
N LYS A 162 21.41 -12.89 5.25
CA LYS A 162 22.18 -13.03 4.00
C LYS A 162 23.32 -12.03 3.96
#